data_AF-A0A4R3NCP7-F1
#
_entry.id   AF-A0A4R3NCP7-F1
#
_cell.length_a   1.000
_cell.length_b   1.000
_cell.length_c   1.000
_cell.angle_alpha   90.00
_cell.angle_beta   90.00
_cell.angle_gamma   90.00
#
_symmetry.space_group_name_H-M   'P 1'
#
loop_
_entity.id
_entity.type
_entity.pdbx_description
1 polymer ?
#
loop_
_entity_poly.entity_id
_entity_poly.type
_entity_poly.pdbx_seq_one_letter_code
_entity_poly.pdbx_strand_id
1 'polypeptide(L)' 'MNWTDYIAGCFGETDKIFAGHASEEERAFELLKILRKENEMWRKVRAEFVAYLEGNVKNEQHIRTEILKVEKYYRCWLRD' A
#
# COMPACT_ATOMS: atom_id res chain seq x y z
N MET A 1 2.09 -12.74 -12.31
CA MET A 1 1.27 -11.85 -11.43
C MET A 1 2.18 -10.71 -11.03
N ASN A 2 1.71 -9.48 -11.13
CA ASN A 2 2.48 -8.32 -10.67
C ASN A 2 2.02 -7.99 -9.25
N TRP A 3 2.93 -7.72 -8.33
CA TRP A 3 2.56 -7.42 -6.94
C TRP A 3 1.70 -6.15 -6.83
N THR A 4 1.76 -5.26 -7.83
CA THR A 4 0.92 -4.07 -7.94
C THR A 4 -0.57 -4.39 -7.97
N ASP A 5 -0.96 -5.56 -8.48
CA ASP A 5 -2.35 -6.00 -8.56
C ASP A 5 -2.97 -6.22 -7.16
N TYR A 6 -2.13 -6.42 -6.14
CA TYR A 6 -2.55 -6.64 -4.75
C TYR A 6 -2.75 -5.32 -3.98
N ILE A 7 -2.28 -4.20 -4.51
CA ILE A 7 -2.37 -2.89 -3.85
C ILE A 7 -3.83 -2.55 -3.54
N ALA A 8 -4.72 -2.70 -4.53
CA ALA A 8 -6.14 -2.39 -4.36
C ALA A 8 -6.80 -3.20 -3.24
N GLY A 9 -6.35 -4.43 -3.00
CA GLY A 9 -6.87 -5.29 -1.95
C GLY A 9 -6.48 -4.87 -0.53
N CYS A 10 -5.50 -3.99 -0.38
CA CYS A 10 -5.04 -3.45 0.90
C CYS A 10 -5.85 -2.24 1.37
N PHE A 11 -6.79 -1.76 0.56
CA PHE A 11 -7.61 -0.59 0.83
C PHE A 11 -9.08 -0.93 0.90
N GLY A 12 -9.83 -0.20 1.73
CA GLY A 12 -11.28 -0.24 1.73
C GLY A 12 -11.84 0.16 0.37
N GLU A 13 -12.83 -0.60 -0.13
CA GLU A 13 -13.34 -0.40 -1.50
C GLU A 13 -13.93 0.99 -1.72
N THR A 14 -14.61 1.53 -0.70
CA THR A 14 -15.35 2.80 -0.78
C THR A 14 -14.55 3.98 -0.23
N ASP A 15 -13.94 3.83 0.95
CA ASP A 15 -13.27 4.92 1.67
C ASP A 15 -11.79 5.04 1.33
N LYS A 16 -11.21 4.03 0.67
CA LYS A 16 -9.78 3.93 0.35
C LYS A 16 -8.87 4.06 1.56
N ILE A 17 -9.35 3.62 2.73
CA ILE A 17 -8.53 3.53 3.94
C ILE A 17 -7.61 2.33 3.84
N PHE A 18 -6.31 2.53 4.09
CA PHE A 18 -5.33 1.46 4.12
C PHE A 18 -5.48 0.61 5.38
N ALA A 19 -5.60 -0.71 5.19
CA ALA A 19 -5.73 -1.70 6.26
C ALA A 19 -6.76 -1.26 7.34
N GLY A 20 -7.93 -0.80 6.91
CA GLY A 20 -9.01 -0.34 7.79
C GLY A 20 -9.79 -1.50 8.41
N HIS A 21 -9.78 -2.65 7.75
CA HIS A 21 -10.40 -3.90 8.20
C HIS A 21 -9.39 -5.05 8.29
N ALA A 22 -9.70 -6.06 9.11
CA ALA A 22 -8.81 -7.21 9.33
C ALA A 22 -8.44 -7.94 8.02
N SER A 23 -9.38 -8.05 7.08
CA SER A 23 -9.13 -8.66 5.76
C SER A 23 -8.16 -7.85 4.89
N GLU A 24 -8.17 -6.52 5.00
CA GLU A 24 -7.25 -5.63 4.28
C GLU A 24 -5.86 -5.66 4.92
N GLU A 25 -5.79 -5.75 6.25
CA GLU A 25 -4.54 -5.92 6.98
C GLU A 25 -3.85 -7.24 6.63
N GLU A 26 -4.60 -8.35 6.58
CA GLU A 26 -4.09 -9.64 6.13
C GLU A 26 -3.54 -9.56 4.70
N ARG A 27 -4.27 -8.90 3.79
CA ARG A 27 -3.82 -8.67 2.41
C ARG A 27 -2.58 -7.79 2.33
N ALA A 28 -2.48 -6.75 3.16
CA ALA A 28 -1.29 -5.91 3.26
C ALA A 28 -0.08 -6.70 3.77
N PHE A 29 -0.28 -7.61 4.72
CA PHE A 29 0.77 -8.50 5.19
C PHE A 29 1.23 -9.50 4.12
N GLU A 30 0.30 -10.09 3.37
CA GLU A 30 0.64 -10.97 2.25
C GLU A 30 1.38 -10.21 1.14
N LEU A 31 0.97 -8.97 0.83
CA LEU A 31 1.71 -8.10 -0.08
C LEU A 31 3.13 -7.83 0.44
N LEU A 32 3.30 -7.54 1.74
CA LEU A 32 4.63 -7.34 2.33
C LEU A 32 5.53 -8.57 2.13
N LYS A 33 5.01 -9.78 2.32
CA LYS A 33 5.76 -11.02 2.08
C LYS A 33 6.21 -11.14 0.63
N ILE A 34 5.33 -10.83 -0.33
CA ILE A 34 5.65 -10.84 -1.76
C ILE A 34 6.76 -9.84 -2.06
N LEU A 35 6.61 -8.58 -1.62
CA LEU A 35 7.59 -7.52 -1.82
C LEU A 35 8.97 -7.88 -1.27
N ARG A 36 9.01 -8.50 -0.08
CA ARG A 36 10.27 -8.97 0.52
C ARG A 36 10.88 -10.14 -0.25
N LYS A 37 10.07 -11.08 -0.72
CA LYS A 37 10.53 -12.22 -1.54
C LYS A 37 11.11 -11.75 -2.87
N GLU A 38 10.53 -10.71 -3.46
CA GLU A 38 10.99 -10.09 -4.70
C GLU A 38 12.09 -9.04 -4.49
N ASN A 39 12.46 -8.80 -3.22
CA ASN A 39 13.48 -7.82 -2.82
C ASN A 39 13.20 -6.41 -3.39
N GLU A 40 11.93 -6.02 -3.38
CA GLU A 40 11.48 -4.71 -3.86
C GLU A 40 11.90 -3.58 -2.92
N MET A 41 12.19 -2.42 -3.52
CA MET A 41 12.63 -1.23 -2.80
C MET A 41 11.42 -0.40 -2.36
N TRP A 42 11.47 0.13 -1.14
CA TRP A 42 10.46 1.02 -0.59
C TRP A 42 10.16 2.19 -1.52
N ARG A 43 11.19 2.80 -2.14
CA ARG A 43 11.01 3.93 -3.05
C ARG A 43 10.07 3.59 -4.21
N LYS A 44 10.21 2.39 -4.79
CA LYS A 44 9.35 1.90 -5.88
C LYS A 44 7.96 1.57 -5.34
N VAL A 45 7.88 0.85 -4.23
CA VAL A 45 6.61 0.49 -3.58
C VAL A 45 5.77 1.73 -3.27
N ARG A 46 6.38 2.74 -2.63
CA ARG A 46 5.73 4.02 -2.32
C ARG A 46 5.20 4.71 -3.57
N ALA A 47 5.95 4.71 -4.68
CA ALA A 47 5.51 5.34 -5.91
C ALA A 47 4.23 4.68 -6.47
N GLU A 48 4.15 3.35 -6.45
CA GLU A 48 2.96 2.62 -6.90
C GLU A 48 1.75 2.85 -5.98
N PHE A 49 1.95 2.90 -4.66
CA PHE A 49 0.88 3.25 -3.71
C PHE A 49 0.36 4.69 -3.92
N VAL A 50 1.26 5.64 -4.19
CA VAL A 50 0.88 7.03 -4.51
C VAL A 50 0.08 7.07 -5.81
N ALA A 51 0.58 6.43 -6.87
CA ALA A 51 -0.10 6.39 -8.16
C ALA A 51 -1.49 5.76 -8.06
N TYR A 52 -1.64 4.69 -7.28
CA TYR A 52 -2.94 4.07 -7.02
C TYR A 52 -3.90 5.05 -6.32
N LEU A 53 -3.46 5.72 -5.26
CA LEU A 53 -4.30 6.64 -4.50
C LEU A 53 -4.66 7.89 -5.31
N GLU A 54 -3.74 8.48 -6.06
CA GLU A 54 -4.01 9.63 -6.93
C GLU A 54 -5.00 9.30 -8.05
N GLY A 55 -5.01 8.05 -8.55
CA GLY A 55 -5.99 7.59 -9.53
C GLY A 55 -7.40 7.33 -8.96
N ASN A 56 -7.51 7.10 -7.65
CA ASN A 56 -8.77 6.67 -7.01
C ASN A 56 -9.36 7.69 -6.01
N VAL A 57 -8.56 8.63 -5.54
CA VAL A 57 -8.93 9.59 -4.49
C VAL A 57 -8.62 11.01 -4.98
N LYS A 58 -9.56 11.93 -4.82
CA LYS A 58 -9.38 13.35 -5.19
C LYS A 58 -8.82 14.22 -4.04
N ASN A 59 -8.96 13.76 -2.80
CA ASN A 59 -8.56 14.52 -1.62
C ASN A 59 -7.08 14.27 -1.28
N GLU A 60 -6.23 15.25 -1.58
CA GLU A 60 -4.78 15.18 -1.30
C GLU A 60 -4.44 14.92 0.17
N GLN A 61 -5.21 15.49 1.12
CA GLN A 61 -4.97 15.30 2.53
C GLN A 61 -5.22 13.85 2.95
N HIS A 62 -6.24 13.23 2.36
CA HIS A 62 -6.52 11.81 2.55
C HIS A 62 -5.38 10.96 1.97
N ILE A 63 -4.94 11.23 0.73
CA ILE A 63 -3.81 10.52 0.09
C ILE A 63 -2.58 10.57 0.99
N ARG A 64 -2.19 11.75 1.48
CA ARG A 64 -1.03 11.92 2.39
C ARG A 64 -1.18 11.10 3.67
N THR A 65 -2.38 11.09 4.25
CA THR A 65 -2.66 10.35 5.49
C THR A 65 -2.51 8.85 5.27
N GLU A 66 -3.05 8.32 4.18
CA GLU A 66 -2.97 6.89 3.89
C GLU A 66 -1.55 6.46 3.49
N ILE A 67 -0.81 7.28 2.74
CA ILE A 67 0.60 7.01 2.44
C ILE A 67 1.46 6.96 3.71
N LEU A 68 1.19 7.79 4.72
CA LEU A 68 1.89 7.71 6.00
C LEU A 68 1.59 6.40 6.75
N LYS A 69 0.38 5.83 6.60
CA LYS A 69 0.07 4.51 7.16
C LYS A 69 0.81 3.41 6.42
N VAL A 70 0.79 3.44 5.09
CA VAL A 70 1.55 2.53 4.23
C VAL A 70 3.04 2.57 4.61
N GLU A 71 3.60 3.77 4.78
CA GLU A 71 4.99 3.95 5.19
C GLU A 71 5.27 3.29 6.54
N LYS A 72 4.45 3.55 7.56
CA LYS A 72 4.59 2.88 8.87
C LYS A 72 4.54 1.36 8.76
N TYR A 73 3.75 0.83 7.82
CA TYR A 73 3.54 -0.60 7.66
C TYR A 73 4.69 -1.29 6.93
N TYR A 74 5.21 -0.69 5.86
CA TYR A 74 6.18 -1.34 4.96
C TYR A 74 7.62 -0.86 5.13
N ARG A 75 7.86 0.40 5.54
CA ARG A 75 9.18 1.05 5.50
C ARG A 75 10.25 0.28 6.27
N CYS A 76 9.92 -0.23 7.46
CA CYS A 76 10.87 -0.95 8.31
C CYS A 76 11.30 -2.31 7.75
N TRP A 77 10.58 -2.83 6.75
CA TRP A 77 10.75 -4.19 6.24
C TRP A 77 11.31 -4.24 4.83
N LEU A 78 11.30 -3.11 4.12
CA LEU A 78 11.76 -2.97 2.75
C LEU A 78 13.05 -2.14 2.70
N ARG A 79 13.88 -2.41 1.70
CA ARG A 79 15.15 -1.68 1.49
C ARG A 79 14.87 -0.33 0.83
N ASP A 80 15.80 0.61 0.94
CA ASP A 80 15.71 1.91 0.28
C ASP A 80 16.42 1.91 -1.08
#